data_AF-A0A947M0Z7-F1
#
_entry.id   AF-A0A947M0Z7-F1
#
_cell.length_a   1.000
_cell.length_b   1.000
_cell.length_c   1.000
_cell.angle_alpha   90.00
_cell.angle_beta   90.00
_cell.angle_gamma   90.00
#
_symmetry.space_group_name_H-M   'P 1'
#
loop_
_entity.id
_entity.type
_entity.pdbx_description
1 polymer ?
#
loop_
_entity_poly.entity_id
_entity_poly.type
_entity_poly.pdbx_seq_one_letter_code
_entity_poly.pdbx_strand_id
1 'polypeptide(L)'
;MKKDTSLPVRMYAHGLGFRVHLRDGRKVNLGRDRVSALIKYAQLMGPVEDPALVSNAKQMWARHKKGAAARKLPFDLTVEDVERALVKSEGRCAITSLPFSDVKPQGLRIRPWMPSIDRIRTDEGYVPGNIRIVCGFVNVALNGFGGHLFDVVLKRLIDAGVKAELTRLGVSISHEASNPSHCYNIGSNGAL
;
A
#
# COMPACT_ATOMS: atom_id res chain seq x y z
N MET A 1 -6.33 -31.17 9.18
CA MET A 1 -6.81 -29.78 9.40
C MET A 1 -7.09 -29.16 8.05
N LYS A 2 -8.35 -28.84 7.71
CA LYS A 2 -8.68 -28.20 6.42
C LYS A 2 -7.97 -26.85 6.36
N LYS A 3 -7.11 -26.63 5.37
CA LYS A 3 -6.48 -25.33 5.16
C LYS A 3 -7.57 -24.36 4.69
N ASP A 4 -7.86 -23.37 5.51
CA ASP A 4 -8.66 -22.24 5.08
C ASP A 4 -7.83 -21.45 4.05
N THR A 5 -8.20 -21.59 2.77
CA THR A 5 -7.52 -20.93 1.65
C THR A 5 -7.76 -19.42 1.63
N SER A 6 -8.63 -18.90 2.50
CA SER A 6 -8.91 -17.47 2.65
C SER A 6 -8.00 -16.76 3.66
N LEU A 7 -7.05 -17.50 4.27
CA LEU A 7 -6.02 -16.95 5.15
C LEU A 7 -4.65 -16.93 4.43
N PRO A 8 -3.81 -15.92 4.74
CA PRO A 8 -2.43 -15.85 4.27
C PRO A 8 -1.63 -17.13 4.56
N VAL A 9 -0.60 -17.37 3.77
CA VAL A 9 0.35 -18.46 4.00
C VAL A 9 0.88 -18.41 5.43
N ARG A 10 0.91 -19.55 6.13
CA ARG A 10 1.32 -19.71 7.54
C ARG A 10 0.39 -19.07 8.58
N MET A 11 -0.63 -18.30 8.19
CA MET A 11 -1.69 -17.86 9.08
C MET A 11 -2.78 -18.94 9.19
N TYR A 12 -3.31 -19.16 10.39
CA TYR A 12 -4.36 -20.15 10.63
C TYR A 12 -5.27 -19.75 11.79
N ALA A 13 -6.53 -20.18 11.73
CA ALA A 13 -7.46 -20.06 12.85
C ALA A 13 -7.15 -21.12 13.92
N HIS A 14 -7.19 -20.72 15.19
CA HIS A 14 -6.95 -21.58 16.35
C HIS A 14 -7.81 -21.13 17.54
N GLY A 15 -8.84 -21.91 17.88
CA GLY A 15 -9.84 -21.52 18.87
C GLY A 15 -10.63 -20.30 18.39
N LEU A 16 -10.80 -19.29 19.25
CA LEU A 16 -11.52 -18.05 18.95
C LEU A 16 -10.65 -16.96 18.28
N GLY A 17 -9.50 -17.31 17.71
CA GLY A 17 -8.62 -16.32 17.10
C GLY A 17 -7.67 -16.86 16.06
N PHE A 18 -6.73 -16.02 15.64
CA PHE A 18 -5.82 -16.28 14.54
C PHE A 18 -4.37 -16.31 15.03
N ARG A 19 -3.56 -17.15 14.40
CA ARG A 19 -2.13 -17.30 14.68
C ARG A 19 -1.33 -17.34 13.38
N VAL A 20 -0.04 -17.06 13.44
CA VAL A 20 0.91 -17.26 12.35
C VAL A 20 2.11 -18.09 12.81
N HIS A 21 2.59 -18.98 11.94
CA HIS A 21 3.90 -19.61 12.08
C HIS A 21 4.97 -18.76 11.38
N LEU A 22 5.94 -18.28 12.15
CA LEU A 22 7.10 -17.56 11.63
C LEU A 22 8.13 -18.54 11.03
N ARG A 23 9.11 -18.00 10.27
CA ARG A 23 10.18 -18.80 9.62
C ARG A 23 11.06 -19.54 10.63
N ASP A 24 11.28 -18.93 11.79
CA ASP A 24 12.05 -19.48 12.90
C ASP A 24 11.27 -20.52 13.74
N GLY A 25 10.06 -20.91 13.29
CA GLY A 25 9.23 -21.89 13.97
C GLY A 25 8.38 -21.34 15.12
N ARG A 26 8.54 -20.06 15.50
CA ARG A 26 7.72 -19.43 16.54
C ARG A 26 6.26 -19.28 16.07
N LYS A 27 5.33 -19.35 17.03
CA LYS A 27 3.91 -19.14 16.82
C LYS A 27 3.49 -17.82 17.44
N VAL A 28 2.96 -16.89 16.64
CA VAL A 28 2.52 -15.58 17.13
C VAL A 28 0.99 -15.50 17.08
N ASN A 29 0.39 -14.99 18.16
CA ASN A 29 -1.04 -14.74 18.23
C ASN A 29 -1.38 -13.40 17.56
N LEU A 30 -2.29 -13.43 16.59
CA LEU A 30 -2.70 -12.28 15.80
C LEU A 30 -3.99 -11.62 16.33
N GLY A 31 -4.64 -12.20 17.34
CA GLY A 31 -5.88 -11.71 17.94
C GLY A 31 -7.12 -12.47 17.49
N ARG A 32 -8.29 -12.01 17.96
CA ARG A 32 -9.59 -12.64 17.71
C ARG A 32 -10.30 -12.10 16.47
N ASP A 33 -10.12 -10.81 16.19
CA ASP A 33 -10.68 -10.16 15.01
C ASP A 33 -9.85 -10.48 13.76
N ARG A 34 -10.52 -10.86 12.68
CA ARG A 34 -9.88 -11.28 11.43
C ARG A 34 -9.13 -10.13 10.76
N VAL A 35 -9.72 -8.94 10.73
CA VAL A 35 -9.14 -7.79 10.04
C VAL A 35 -7.88 -7.34 10.75
N SER A 36 -7.96 -7.18 12.07
CA SER A 36 -6.83 -6.86 12.94
C SER A 36 -5.73 -7.92 12.85
N ALA A 37 -6.10 -9.21 12.76
CA ALA A 37 -5.13 -10.29 12.60
C ALA A 37 -4.39 -10.23 11.26
N LEU A 38 -5.07 -9.85 10.17
CA LEU A 38 -4.44 -9.64 8.86
C LEU A 38 -3.48 -8.46 8.86
N ILE A 39 -3.82 -7.38 9.56
CA ILE A 39 -2.92 -6.22 9.73
C ILE A 39 -1.65 -6.64 10.49
N LYS A 40 -1.80 -7.35 11.62
CA LYS A 40 -0.65 -7.86 12.37
C LYS A 40 0.17 -8.87 11.58
N TYR A 41 -0.47 -9.73 10.80
CA TYR A 41 0.22 -10.64 9.89
C TYR A 41 1.08 -9.86 8.89
N ALA A 42 0.52 -8.84 8.23
CA ALA A 42 1.27 -8.01 7.29
C ALA A 42 2.47 -7.34 7.97
N GLN A 43 2.29 -6.80 9.18
CA GLN A 43 3.36 -6.18 9.96
C GLN A 43 4.47 -7.17 10.36
N LEU A 44 4.12 -8.38 10.81
CA LEU A 44 5.07 -9.40 11.29
C LEU A 44 5.88 -10.05 10.18
N MET A 45 5.31 -10.17 8.99
CA MET A 45 5.98 -10.82 7.87
C MET A 45 7.04 -9.91 7.21
N GLY A 46 7.16 -8.66 7.65
CA GLY A 46 8.12 -7.69 7.13
C GLY A 46 7.80 -7.25 5.69
N PRO A 47 8.63 -6.35 5.11
CA PRO A 47 8.61 -6.18 3.67
C PRO A 47 8.92 -7.55 3.04
N VAL A 48 8.18 -7.87 2.00
CA VAL A 48 8.40 -9.07 1.22
C VAL A 48 9.78 -8.94 0.55
N GLU A 49 10.84 -9.50 1.14
CA GLU A 49 12.12 -9.78 0.47
C GLU A 49 11.94 -10.92 -0.56
N ASP A 50 10.90 -10.83 -1.39
CA ASP A 50 10.61 -11.83 -2.40
C ASP A 50 10.81 -11.20 -3.78
N PRO A 51 11.77 -11.71 -4.57
CA PRO A 51 11.89 -11.44 -5.99
C PRO A 51 10.56 -11.60 -6.76
N ALA A 52 9.59 -12.34 -6.23
CA ALA A 52 8.24 -12.45 -6.78
C ALA A 52 7.40 -11.15 -6.74
N LEU A 53 7.71 -10.18 -5.88
CA LEU A 53 7.05 -8.86 -5.95
C LEU A 53 7.52 -8.07 -7.18
N VAL A 54 8.80 -8.23 -7.55
CA VAL A 54 9.40 -7.70 -8.79
C VAL A 54 8.85 -8.44 -10.01
N SER A 55 8.55 -9.74 -9.89
CA SER A 55 8.04 -10.56 -11.02
C SER A 55 6.68 -10.10 -11.59
N ASN A 56 5.98 -9.16 -10.94
CA ASN A 56 4.70 -8.62 -11.39
C ASN A 56 4.75 -7.22 -12.02
N ALA A 57 5.92 -6.61 -12.21
CA ALA A 57 6.05 -5.27 -12.81
C ALA A 57 5.42 -5.19 -14.21
N LYS A 58 5.67 -6.19 -15.07
CA LYS A 58 5.08 -6.28 -16.42
C LYS A 58 3.55 -6.33 -16.40
N GLN A 59 2.96 -7.13 -15.50
CA GLN A 59 1.50 -7.22 -15.37
C GLN A 59 0.90 -5.92 -14.84
N MET A 60 1.59 -5.29 -13.88
CA MET A 60 1.19 -4.02 -13.29
C MET A 60 1.22 -2.91 -14.34
N TRP A 61 2.31 -2.81 -15.10
CA TRP A 61 2.47 -1.91 -16.23
C TRP A 61 1.35 -2.09 -17.25
N ALA A 62 1.10 -3.32 -17.71
CA ALA A 62 0.09 -3.60 -18.73
C ALA A 62 -1.33 -3.19 -18.29
N ARG A 63 -1.67 -3.45 -17.02
CA ARG A 63 -2.96 -3.06 -16.44
C ARG A 63 -3.12 -1.54 -16.40
N HIS A 64 -2.09 -0.81 -15.96
CA HIS A 64 -2.15 0.64 -15.85
C HIS A 64 -2.11 1.30 -17.22
N LYS A 65 -1.36 0.75 -18.20
CA LYS A 65 -1.39 1.22 -19.59
C LYS A 65 -2.79 1.12 -20.19
N LYS A 66 -3.45 -0.03 -20.01
CA LYS A 66 -4.85 -0.21 -20.45
C LYS A 66 -5.80 0.77 -19.75
N GLY A 67 -5.65 0.93 -18.44
CA GLY A 67 -6.48 1.86 -17.66
C GLY A 67 -6.24 3.34 -18.01
N ALA A 68 -5.02 3.72 -18.36
CA ALA A 68 -4.67 5.07 -18.81
C ALA A 68 -5.28 5.35 -20.19
N ALA A 69 -5.17 4.40 -21.12
CA ALA A 69 -5.79 4.51 -22.44
C ALA A 69 -7.31 4.72 -22.37
N ALA A 70 -8.01 3.95 -21.51
CA ALA A 70 -9.45 4.11 -21.31
C ALA A 70 -9.85 5.50 -20.78
N ARG A 71 -8.96 6.16 -20.03
CA ARG A 71 -9.15 7.49 -19.45
C ARG A 71 -8.51 8.60 -20.28
N LYS A 72 -7.92 8.27 -21.45
CA LYS A 72 -7.16 9.19 -22.31
C LYS A 72 -6.04 9.94 -21.57
N LEU A 73 -5.37 9.26 -20.64
CA LEU A 73 -4.23 9.82 -19.90
C LEU A 73 -2.91 9.53 -20.63
N PRO A 74 -1.95 10.47 -20.64
CA PRO A 74 -0.60 10.20 -21.13
C PRO A 74 0.03 9.03 -20.37
N PHE A 75 0.75 8.17 -21.08
CA PHE A 75 1.39 6.99 -20.51
C PHE A 75 2.73 6.75 -21.21
N ASP A 76 3.82 7.10 -20.51
CA ASP A 76 5.20 7.04 -20.99
C ASP A 76 6.10 6.20 -20.05
N LEU A 77 5.49 5.39 -19.18
CA LEU A 77 6.26 4.45 -18.37
C LEU A 77 6.77 3.29 -19.22
N THR A 78 7.98 2.84 -18.95
CA THR A 78 8.46 1.51 -19.34
C THR A 78 8.19 0.49 -18.23
N VAL A 79 8.46 -0.80 -18.49
CA VAL A 79 8.34 -1.83 -17.44
C VAL A 79 9.44 -1.61 -16.38
N GLU A 80 10.63 -1.20 -16.80
CA GLU A 80 11.79 -0.92 -15.97
C GLU A 80 11.53 0.27 -15.02
N ASP A 81 10.75 1.27 -15.44
CA ASP A 81 10.29 2.34 -14.52
C ASP A 81 9.48 1.79 -13.35
N VAL A 82 8.60 0.83 -13.64
CA VAL A 82 7.76 0.18 -12.62
C VAL A 82 8.61 -0.70 -11.71
N GLU A 83 9.58 -1.43 -12.26
CA GLU A 83 10.55 -2.21 -11.47
C GLU A 83 11.36 -1.33 -10.53
N ARG A 84 11.92 -0.22 -11.05
CA ARG A 84 12.65 0.76 -10.22
C ARG A 84 11.77 1.33 -9.10
N ALA A 85 10.52 1.67 -9.41
CA ALA A 85 9.58 2.17 -8.42
C ALA A 85 9.22 1.12 -7.34
N LEU A 86 9.10 -0.16 -7.73
CA LEU A 86 8.88 -1.27 -6.79
C LEU A 86 10.10 -1.50 -5.90
N VAL A 87 11.31 -1.49 -6.44
CA VAL A 87 12.55 -1.62 -5.65
C VAL A 87 12.68 -0.46 -4.67
N LYS A 88 12.49 0.79 -5.15
CA LYS A 88 12.54 2.00 -4.33
C LYS A 88 11.49 2.01 -3.21
N SER A 89 10.38 1.30 -3.37
CA SER A 89 9.34 1.21 -2.35
C SER A 89 9.73 0.33 -1.16
N GLU A 90 10.79 -0.49 -1.28
CA GLU A 90 11.24 -1.42 -0.24
C GLU A 90 10.12 -2.33 0.27
N GLY A 91 9.21 -2.72 -0.64
CA GLY A 91 8.06 -3.56 -0.30
C GLY A 91 7.00 -2.86 0.55
N ARG A 92 6.97 -1.52 0.59
CA ARG A 92 6.06 -0.72 1.42
C ARG A 92 5.30 0.33 0.63
N CYS A 93 4.08 0.61 1.08
CA CYS A 93 3.24 1.67 0.55
C CYS A 93 3.87 3.05 0.79
N ALA A 94 4.02 3.85 -0.26
CA ALA A 94 4.59 5.20 -0.16
C ALA A 94 3.78 6.18 0.72
N ILE A 95 2.49 5.90 0.96
CA ILE A 95 1.62 6.76 1.78
C ILE A 95 1.54 6.28 3.21
N THR A 96 1.32 4.98 3.41
CA THR A 96 0.96 4.44 4.74
C THR A 96 2.10 3.66 5.39
N SER A 97 3.21 3.46 4.67
CA SER A 97 4.36 2.62 5.07
C SER A 97 4.01 1.15 5.38
N LEU A 98 2.76 0.74 5.15
CA LEU A 98 2.31 -0.64 5.34
C LEU A 98 3.02 -1.54 4.32
N PRO A 99 3.46 -2.74 4.74
CA PRO A 99 4.06 -3.69 3.83
C PRO A 99 3.03 -4.18 2.81
N PHE A 100 3.50 -4.41 1.60
CA PHE A 100 2.68 -5.02 0.56
C PHE A 100 2.38 -6.47 0.89
N SER A 101 1.20 -6.91 0.46
CA SER A 101 0.78 -8.31 0.61
C SER A 101 -0.16 -8.69 -0.51
N ASP A 102 0.01 -9.90 -1.04
CA ASP A 102 -0.88 -10.46 -2.04
C ASP A 102 -2.20 -10.98 -1.45
N VAL A 103 -2.35 -10.97 -0.12
CA VAL A 103 -3.52 -11.51 0.57
C VAL A 103 -4.81 -10.84 0.09
N LYS A 104 -5.81 -11.68 -0.23
CA LYS A 104 -7.17 -11.27 -0.54
C LYS A 104 -8.10 -11.64 0.62
N PRO A 105 -8.48 -10.70 1.51
CA PRO A 105 -9.48 -10.97 2.53
C PRO A 105 -10.80 -11.39 1.89
N GLN A 106 -11.50 -12.34 2.51
CA GLN A 106 -12.82 -12.78 2.08
C GLN A 106 -13.80 -11.60 2.11
N GLY A 107 -14.70 -11.56 1.11
CA GLY A 107 -15.70 -10.49 0.99
C GLY A 107 -15.18 -9.21 0.33
N LEU A 108 -13.86 -9.03 0.20
CA LEU A 108 -13.31 -7.87 -0.50
C LEU A 108 -13.20 -8.12 -2.01
N ARG A 109 -13.66 -7.14 -2.78
CA ARG A 109 -13.55 -7.14 -4.25
C ARG A 109 -12.09 -7.09 -4.71
N ILE A 110 -11.24 -6.38 -3.97
CA ILE A 110 -9.83 -6.13 -4.30
C ILE A 110 -8.89 -6.86 -3.32
N ARG A 111 -7.62 -6.96 -3.70
CA ARG A 111 -6.52 -7.30 -2.79
C ARG A 111 -6.01 -5.98 -2.20
N PRO A 112 -6.38 -5.61 -0.96
CA PRO A 112 -6.20 -4.24 -0.48
C PRO A 112 -4.73 -3.86 -0.33
N TRP A 113 -3.86 -4.80 0.05
CA TRP A 113 -2.43 -4.54 0.27
C TRP A 113 -1.54 -4.85 -0.93
N MET A 114 -2.12 -5.24 -2.07
CA MET A 114 -1.36 -5.47 -3.30
C MET A 114 -0.76 -4.14 -3.79
N PRO A 115 0.51 -4.10 -4.26
CA PRO A 115 1.07 -2.89 -4.83
C PRO A 115 0.29 -2.43 -6.07
N SER A 116 0.18 -1.13 -6.22
CA SER A 116 -0.46 -0.45 -7.33
C SER A 116 0.31 0.81 -7.71
N ILE A 117 0.27 1.19 -8.99
CA ILE A 117 0.87 2.44 -9.45
C ILE A 117 -0.14 3.56 -9.22
N ASP A 118 0.29 4.58 -8.51
CA ASP A 118 -0.44 5.84 -8.32
C ASP A 118 0.37 7.01 -8.89
N ARG A 119 -0.34 8.08 -9.29
CA ARG A 119 0.29 9.30 -9.84
C ARG A 119 0.51 10.28 -8.70
N ILE A 120 1.71 10.84 -8.61
CA ILE A 120 2.03 11.83 -7.56
C ILE A 120 1.24 13.11 -7.81
N ARG A 121 1.28 13.60 -9.05
CA ARG A 121 0.51 14.72 -9.57
C ARG A 121 -0.61 14.17 -10.45
N THR A 122 -1.86 14.38 -10.03
CA THR A 122 -3.05 13.74 -10.61
C THR A 122 -3.51 14.34 -11.93
N ASP A 123 -3.11 15.58 -12.18
CA ASP A 123 -3.27 16.34 -13.43
C ASP A 123 -2.32 15.87 -14.54
N GLU A 124 -1.20 15.26 -14.16
CA GLU A 124 -0.26 14.65 -15.10
C GLU A 124 -0.57 13.18 -15.44
N GLY A 125 0.10 12.68 -16.48
CA GLY A 125 0.02 11.28 -16.90
C GLY A 125 0.89 10.32 -16.07
N TYR A 126 0.93 9.07 -16.51
CA TYR A 126 1.88 8.07 -16.02
C TYR A 126 3.21 8.28 -16.73
N VAL A 127 4.11 9.07 -16.15
CA VAL A 127 5.43 9.39 -16.71
C VAL A 127 6.53 9.11 -15.69
N PRO A 128 7.79 8.87 -16.13
CA PRO A 128 8.91 8.74 -15.22
C PRO A 128 8.98 9.92 -14.25
N GLY A 129 9.15 9.64 -12.96
CA GLY A 129 9.19 10.67 -11.91
C GLY A 129 7.82 11.16 -11.40
N ASN A 130 6.71 10.84 -12.06
CA ASN A 130 5.34 11.15 -11.59
C ASN A 130 4.59 9.92 -11.04
N ILE A 131 5.30 8.92 -10.54
CA ILE A 131 4.67 7.71 -10.00
C ILE A 131 5.18 7.35 -8.62
N ARG A 132 4.31 6.68 -7.86
CA ARG A 132 4.63 6.02 -6.59
C ARG A 132 3.91 4.69 -6.49
N ILE A 133 4.46 3.77 -5.68
CA ILE A 133 3.81 2.50 -5.39
C ILE A 133 3.03 2.63 -4.08
N VAL A 134 1.75 2.32 -4.13
CA VAL A 134 0.82 2.39 -2.98
C VAL A 134 0.06 1.08 -2.83
N CYS A 135 -0.54 0.83 -1.67
CA CYS A 135 -1.47 -0.27 -1.51
C CYS A 135 -2.72 -0.06 -2.39
N GLY A 136 -3.29 -1.14 -2.92
CA GLY A 136 -4.48 -1.10 -3.75
C GLY A 136 -5.67 -0.38 -3.11
N PHE A 137 -5.88 -0.52 -1.79
CA PHE A 137 -6.95 0.22 -1.09
C PHE A 137 -6.70 1.73 -1.09
N VAL A 138 -5.43 2.16 -1.00
CA VAL A 138 -5.04 3.57 -1.02
C VAL A 138 -5.28 4.15 -2.42
N ASN A 139 -4.89 3.43 -3.47
CA ASN A 139 -5.16 3.85 -4.84
C ASN A 139 -6.68 3.98 -5.11
N VAL A 140 -7.50 3.06 -4.59
CA VAL A 140 -8.97 3.18 -4.71
C VAL A 140 -9.49 4.41 -3.98
N ALA A 141 -9.00 4.69 -2.76
CA ALA A 141 -9.39 5.89 -2.02
C ALA A 141 -8.98 7.17 -2.75
N LEU A 142 -7.75 7.25 -3.26
CA LEU A 142 -7.26 8.40 -4.02
C LEU A 142 -8.09 8.68 -5.28
N ASN A 143 -8.46 7.63 -6.02
CA ASN A 143 -9.30 7.79 -7.21
C ASN A 143 -10.75 8.19 -6.87
N GLY A 144 -11.26 7.82 -5.68
CA GLY A 144 -12.62 8.13 -5.25
C GLY A 144 -12.78 9.51 -4.61
N PHE A 145 -11.81 9.94 -3.80
CA PHE A 145 -11.87 11.17 -3.01
C PHE A 145 -11.06 12.32 -3.60
N GLY A 146 -10.12 12.04 -4.52
CA GLY A 146 -9.14 13.02 -4.99
C GLY A 146 -7.99 13.23 -3.99
N GLY A 147 -6.85 13.71 -4.48
CA GLY A 147 -5.63 13.87 -3.67
C GLY A 147 -5.79 14.81 -2.49
N HIS A 148 -6.44 15.97 -2.69
CA HIS A 148 -6.59 16.99 -1.65
C HIS A 148 -7.43 16.50 -0.46
N LEU A 149 -8.61 15.91 -0.71
CA LEU A 149 -9.45 15.37 0.36
C LEU A 149 -8.79 14.19 1.06
N PHE A 150 -8.05 13.36 0.30
CA PHE A 150 -7.27 12.27 0.87
C PHE A 150 -6.24 12.80 1.87
N ASP A 151 -5.46 13.82 1.51
CA ASP A 151 -4.42 14.37 2.38
C ASP A 151 -4.97 15.07 3.63
N VAL A 152 -6.05 15.84 3.48
CA VAL A 152 -6.67 16.59 4.59
C VAL A 152 -7.34 15.66 5.60
N VAL A 153 -8.00 14.60 5.13
CA VAL A 153 -8.86 13.76 5.99
C VAL A 153 -8.28 12.36 6.16
N LEU A 154 -8.13 11.61 5.08
CA LEU A 154 -7.79 10.18 5.15
C LEU A 154 -6.37 9.93 5.63
N LYS A 155 -5.37 10.67 5.11
CA LYS A 155 -3.97 10.48 5.50
C LYS A 155 -3.79 10.72 7.00
N ARG A 156 -4.39 11.79 7.53
CA ARG A 156 -4.33 12.11 8.97
C ARG A 156 -4.98 11.02 9.83
N LEU A 157 -6.14 10.49 9.42
CA LEU A 157 -6.81 9.41 10.13
C LEU A 157 -6.01 8.10 10.08
N ILE A 158 -5.42 7.77 8.92
CA ILE A 158 -4.56 6.59 8.76
C ILE A 158 -3.31 6.72 9.63
N ASP A 159 -2.62 7.86 9.56
CA ASP A 159 -1.40 8.11 10.35
C ASP A 159 -1.71 8.03 11.86
N ALA A 160 -2.81 8.63 12.31
CA ALA A 160 -3.25 8.55 13.70
C ALA A 160 -3.59 7.12 14.14
N GLY A 161 -4.35 6.37 13.32
CA GLY A 161 -4.74 5.00 13.63
C GLY A 161 -3.56 4.03 13.62
N VAL A 162 -2.66 4.14 12.63
CA VAL A 162 -1.44 3.33 12.55
C VAL A 162 -0.53 3.62 13.74
N LYS A 163 -0.31 4.91 14.07
CA LYS A 163 0.50 5.29 15.23
C LYS A 163 -0.07 4.75 16.53
N ALA A 164 -1.37 4.91 16.75
CA ALA A 164 -2.04 4.38 17.94
C ALA A 164 -1.88 2.86 18.08
N GLU A 165 -2.03 2.12 16.97
CA GLU A 165 -1.87 0.67 16.98
C GLU A 165 -0.40 0.25 17.19
N LEU A 166 0.56 0.95 16.59
CA LEU A 166 1.99 0.68 16.80
C LEU A 166 2.41 0.93 18.25
N THR A 167 1.93 2.02 18.86
CA THR A 167 2.12 2.29 20.29
C THR A 167 1.52 1.17 21.14
N ARG A 168 0.29 0.73 20.83
CA ARG A 168 -0.37 -0.39 21.53
C ARG A 168 0.42 -1.70 21.43
N LEU A 169 1.18 -1.88 20.35
CA LEU A 169 2.01 -3.07 20.11
C LEU A 169 3.45 -2.93 20.64
N GLY A 170 3.80 -1.80 21.26
CA GLY A 170 5.13 -1.57 21.84
C GLY A 170 6.22 -1.32 20.80
N VAL A 171 5.86 -0.91 19.58
CA VAL A 171 6.82 -0.62 18.50
C VAL A 171 7.17 0.88 18.54
N SER A 172 8.44 1.21 18.78
CA SER A 172 8.95 2.59 18.71
C SER A 172 9.20 3.01 17.27
N ILE A 173 8.66 4.16 16.87
CA ILE A 173 8.89 4.76 15.55
C ILE A 173 9.93 5.89 15.72
N SER A 174 11.14 5.74 15.16
CA SER A 174 12.08 6.85 15.00
C SER A 174 11.60 7.71 13.83
N HIS A 175 11.09 8.91 14.13
CA HIS A 175 10.72 9.87 13.10
C HIS A 175 11.98 10.48 12.48
N GLU A 176 12.34 10.06 11.26
CA GLU A 176 12.92 11.00 10.31
C GLU A 176 11.74 11.66 9.60
N ALA A 177 11.40 12.86 10.05
CA ALA A 177 10.40 13.70 9.40
C ALA A 177 10.92 14.08 8.01
N SER A 178 10.39 13.44 6.96
CA SER A 178 10.45 14.01 5.62
C SER A 178 9.63 15.30 5.62
N ASN A 179 10.38 16.39 5.61
CA ASN A 179 9.96 17.78 5.65
C ASN A 179 8.83 18.07 4.63
N PRO A 180 7.61 18.49 5.04
CA PRO A 180 6.58 18.93 4.11
C PRO A 180 6.81 20.40 3.76
N SER A 181 7.97 20.70 3.19
CA SER A 181 8.31 22.01 2.63
C SER A 181 8.37 21.88 1.11
N HIS A 182 7.22 21.61 0.51
CA HIS A 182 6.97 22.02 -0.86
C HIS A 182 5.65 22.80 -0.93
N CYS A 183 5.87 24.10 -1.06
CA CYS A 183 4.92 25.19 -1.14
C CYS A 183 3.92 24.95 -2.27
N TYR A 184 2.62 25.05 -1.97
CA TYR A 184 1.66 25.52 -2.97
C TYR A 184 1.76 27.04 -3.02
N ASN A 185 2.54 27.56 -3.96
CA ASN A 185 2.40 28.94 -4.40
C ASN A 185 1.14 29.02 -5.25
N ILE A 186 0.07 29.55 -4.67
CA ILE A 186 -1.11 29.96 -5.42
C ILE A 186 -0.75 31.31 -6.04
N GLY A 187 -0.21 31.27 -7.25
CA GLY A 187 -0.02 32.47 -8.06
C GLY A 187 -1.37 33.06 -8.40
N SER A 188 -1.72 34.18 -7.75
CA SER A 188 -2.79 35.06 -8.20
C SER A 188 -2.32 35.79 -9.46
N ASN A 189 -2.61 35.19 -10.62
CA ASN A 189 -2.74 35.91 -11.87
C ASN A 189 -4.05 36.72 -11.81
N GLY A 190 -3.90 38.03 -11.76
CA GLY A 190 -5.00 38.99 -11.90
C GLY A 190 -4.43 40.28 -12.48
N ALA A 191 -4.18 40.27 -13.78
CA ALA A 191 -4.08 41.49 -14.57
C ALA A 191 -5.48 41.83 -15.08
N LEU A 192 -5.97 43.02 -14.71
CA LEU A 192 -6.64 44.03 -15.54
C LEU A 192 -7.01 45.22 -14.65
#